data_AF-A0A3N5ID06-F1
#
_entry.id   AF-A0A3N5ID06-F1
#
_cell.length_a   1.000
_cell.length_b   1.000
_cell.length_c   1.000
_cell.angle_alpha   90.00
_cell.angle_beta   90.00
_cell.angle_gamma   90.00
#
_symmetry.space_group_name_H-M   'P 1'
#
loop_
_entity.id
_entity.type
_entity.pdbx_description
1 polymer ?
#
loop_
_entity_poly.entity_id
_entity_poly.type
_entity_poly.pdbx_seq_one_letter_code
_entity_poly.pdbx_strand_id
1 'polypeptide(L)' 'MTTRSTNHDWLALTPEAPLEPGLPICDPHHHLWDRQAGRVAPRYL' A
#
# COMPACT_ATOMS: atom_id res chain seq x y z
N MET A 1 8.19 -11.26 -5.80
CA MET A 1 7.72 -10.03 -6.47
C MET A 1 6.37 -9.67 -5.87
N THR A 2 6.23 -8.49 -5.28
CA THR A 2 4.95 -7.96 -4.80
C THR A 2 4.08 -7.52 -5.99
N THR A 3 2.84 -7.98 -6.04
CA THR A 3 1.87 -7.55 -7.06
C THR A 3 1.43 -6.12 -6.74
N ARG A 4 1.46 -5.23 -7.74
CA ARG A 4 0.93 -3.85 -7.61
C ARG A 4 -0.59 -3.87 -7.46
N SER A 5 -1.14 -2.94 -6.67
CA SER A 5 -2.58 -2.73 -6.58
C SER A 5 -3.17 -2.22 -7.90
N THR A 6 -4.46 -2.43 -8.11
CA THR A 6 -5.15 -2.04 -9.36
C THR A 6 -5.24 -0.53 -9.56
N ASN A 7 -5.04 0.27 -8.52
CA ASN A 7 -5.06 1.73 -8.55
C ASN A 7 -3.65 2.36 -8.60
N HIS A 8 -2.61 1.60 -8.92
CA HIS A 8 -1.22 2.08 -8.90
C HIS A 8 -1.01 3.35 -9.73
N ASP A 9 -1.54 3.40 -10.95
CA ASP A 9 -1.36 4.54 -11.85
C ASP A 9 -2.00 5.81 -11.31
N TRP A 10 -3.11 5.68 -10.56
CA TRP A 10 -3.75 6.80 -9.87
C TRP A 10 -2.90 7.32 -8.70
N LEU A 11 -2.28 6.44 -7.92
CA LEU A 11 -1.38 6.81 -6.82
C LEU A 11 -0.10 7.51 -7.31
N ALA A 12 0.36 7.18 -8.52
CA ALA A 12 1.59 7.72 -9.10
C ALA A 12 1.47 9.16 -9.63
N LEU A 13 0.28 9.77 -9.57
CA LEU A 13 0.04 11.13 -10.09
C LEU A 13 0.78 12.22 -9.29
N THR A 14 1.06 11.97 -8.00
CA THR A 14 1.68 12.96 -7.11
C THR A 14 2.86 12.34 -6.37
N PRO A 15 4.11 12.60 -6.78
CA PRO A 15 5.29 12.19 -6.04
C PRO A 15 5.59 13.19 -4.91
N GLU A 16 5.73 12.69 -3.68
CA GLU A 16 6.09 13.48 -2.50
C GLU A 16 7.42 13.00 -1.90
N ALA A 17 8.22 13.94 -1.38
CA ALA A 17 9.44 13.60 -0.66
C ALA A 17 9.11 13.10 0.76
N PRO A 18 9.78 12.05 1.28
CA PRO A 18 9.58 11.62 2.66
C PRO A 18 9.99 12.74 3.63
N LEU A 19 9.14 13.03 4.61
CA LEU A 19 9.41 14.06 5.63
C LEU A 19 10.62 13.69 6.51
N GLU A 20 10.70 12.43 6.93
CA GLU A 20 11.75 11.90 7.81
C GLU A 20 12.32 10.59 7.22
N PRO A 21 13.22 10.67 6.22
CA PRO A 21 13.70 9.49 5.48
C PRO A 21 14.42 8.44 6.34
N GLY A 22 14.93 8.85 7.50
CA GLY A 22 15.64 7.97 8.44
C GLY A 22 14.72 7.26 9.45
N LEU A 23 13.44 7.63 9.52
CA LEU A 23 12.50 7.02 10.45
C LEU A 23 11.90 5.74 9.83
N PRO A 24 11.95 4.58 10.51
CA PRO A 24 11.30 3.39 10.00
C PRO A 24 9.77 3.59 9.96
N ILE A 25 9.15 3.16 8.87
CA ILE A 25 7.70 3.11 8.77
C ILE A 25 7.21 1.97 9.67
N CYS A 26 6.38 2.31 10.66
CA CYS A 26 5.67 1.35 11.49
C CYS A 26 4.18 1.44 11.14
N ASP A 27 3.57 0.32 10.76
CA ASP A 27 2.11 0.19 10.66
C ASP A 27 1.61 -0.54 11.91
N PRO A 28 1.23 0.18 12.99
CA PRO A 28 0.88 -0.46 14.26
C PRO A 28 -0.48 -1.14 14.23
N HIS A 29 -1.29 -0.94 13.17
CA HIS A 29 -2.64 -1.47 13.10
C HIS A 29 -2.91 -2.07 11.73
N HIS A 30 -2.75 -3.39 11.64
CA HIS A 30 -3.01 -4.12 10.42
C HIS A 30 -4.23 -5.04 10.52
N HIS A 31 -5.04 -5.08 9.47
CA HIS A 31 -6.09 -6.07 9.27
C HIS A 31 -5.71 -7.04 8.15
N LEU A 32 -5.51 -8.31 8.49
CA LEU A 32 -5.26 -9.35 7.50
C LEU A 32 -6.58 -9.76 6.81
N TRP A 33 -6.68 -9.45 5.53
CA TRP A 33 -7.74 -9.98 4.67
C TRP A 33 -7.15 -10.85 3.57
N ASP A 34 -7.69 -12.06 3.42
CA ASP A 34 -7.32 -12.98 2.35
C ASP A 34 -8.56 -13.30 1.50
N ARG A 35 -8.43 -13.12 0.17
CA ARG A 35 -9.43 -13.45 -0.86
C ARG A 35 -10.65 -12.53 -0.98
N GLN A 36 -10.48 -11.23 -0.74
CA GLN A 36 -11.56 -10.26 -0.93
C GLN A 36 -11.61 -9.77 -2.40
N ALA A 37 -12.44 -10.41 -3.22
CA ALA A 37 -12.66 -9.99 -4.61
C ALA A 37 -13.20 -8.55 -4.70
N GLY A 38 -12.77 -7.79 -5.70
CA GLY A 38 -13.23 -6.41 -5.94
C GLY A 38 -12.58 -5.32 -5.07
N ARG A 39 -11.62 -5.66 -4.21
CA ARG A 39 -10.78 -4.66 -3.52
C ARG A 39 -9.60 -4.22 -4.39
N VAL A 40 -9.07 -3.05 -4.08
CA VAL A 40 -7.89 -2.45 -4.73
C VAL A 40 -6.65 -3.35 -4.63
N ALA A 41 -6.49 -4.02 -3.48
CA ALA A 41 -5.55 -5.12 -3.29
C ALA A 41 -6.32 -6.38 -2.86
N PRO A 42 -6.14 -7.53 -3.53
CA PRO A 42 -6.85 -8.77 -3.20
C PRO A 42 -6.40 -9.39 -1.86
N ARG A 43 -5.23 -8.97 -1.36
CA ARG A 43 -4.67 -9.28 -0.05
C ARG A 43 -4.05 -8.02 0.52
N TYR A 44 -4.33 -7.72 1.78
CA TYR A 44 -3.74 -6.62 2.53
C TYR A 44 -3.07 -7.21 3.77
N LEU A 45 -1.76 -7.03 3.93
CA LEU A 45 -0.91 -7.53 5.03
C LEU A 45 -0.08 -6.40 5.63
#